data_AF-A0A8B5XG49-F1
#
_entry.id   AF-A0A8B5XG49-F1
#
_cell.length_a   1.000
_cell.length_b   1.000
_cell.length_c   1.000
_cell.angle_alpha   90.00
_cell.angle_beta   90.00
_cell.angle_gamma   90.00
#
_symmetry.space_group_name_H-M   'P 1'
#
loop_
_entity.id
_entity.type
_entity.pdbx_description
1 polymer ?
#
loop_
_entity_poly.entity_id
_entity_poly.type
_entity_poly.pdbx_seq_one_letter_code
_entity_poly.pdbx_strand_id
1 'polypeptide(L)'
;VRPPVELSKGTSVAELAAEYELDGLIYLGDDVTDVDAFRALARIRTEQGLEFHSVGVRNDPTPQEVIDYADAMVDGVQGVIELLQQALQQLDRKES
;
A
#
# COMPACT_ATOMS: atom_id res chain seq x y z
N VAL A 1 6.03 -6.92 -20.97
CA VAL A 1 5.17 -5.71 -21.10
C VAL A 1 4.95 -5.17 -19.71
N ARG A 2 5.47 -3.98 -19.38
CA ARG A 2 5.06 -3.27 -18.15
C ARG A 2 3.63 -2.79 -18.36
N PRO A 3 2.73 -2.86 -17.36
CA PRO A 3 1.47 -2.14 -17.45
C PRO A 3 1.76 -0.65 -17.66
N PRO A 4 1.02 0.04 -18.55
CA PRO A 4 1.22 1.45 -18.84
C PRO A 4 0.65 2.26 -17.69
N VAL A 5 1.43 2.36 -16.64
CA VAL A 5 1.07 3.13 -15.46
C VAL A 5 2.29 3.98 -15.12
N GLU A 6 2.59 4.94 -16.01
CA GLU A 6 3.44 6.09 -15.69
C GLU A 6 2.62 7.03 -14.80
N LEU A 7 2.50 6.61 -13.55
CA LEU A 7 1.83 7.33 -12.49
C LEU A 7 2.93 7.87 -11.58
N SER A 8 3.03 9.19 -11.43
CA SER A 8 3.72 9.74 -10.26
C SER A 8 3.01 9.15 -9.03
N LYS A 9 3.71 8.27 -8.31
CA LYS A 9 3.10 7.25 -7.43
C LYS A 9 2.13 7.81 -6.38
N GLY A 10 2.28 9.08 -5.96
CA GLY A 10 1.42 9.73 -4.95
C GLY A 10 0.04 10.21 -5.44
N THR A 11 -0.05 10.90 -6.59
CA THR A 11 -1.32 11.46 -7.12
C THR A 11 -2.31 10.37 -7.55
N SER A 12 -1.72 9.27 -7.94
CA SER A 12 -2.30 8.18 -8.70
C SER A 12 -3.17 7.24 -7.88
N VAL A 13 -2.80 7.01 -6.62
CA VAL A 13 -3.54 6.09 -5.75
C VAL A 13 -4.85 6.72 -5.27
N ALA A 14 -4.86 8.03 -5.04
CA ALA A 14 -6.04 8.78 -4.68
C ALA A 14 -7.07 8.81 -5.82
N GLU A 15 -6.59 9.07 -7.04
CA GLU A 15 -7.42 9.09 -8.25
C GLU A 15 -8.01 7.71 -8.54
N LEU A 16 -7.20 6.65 -8.47
CA LEU A 16 -7.69 5.28 -8.64
C LEU A 16 -8.71 4.90 -7.56
N ALA A 17 -8.46 5.24 -6.30
CA ALA A 17 -9.40 4.95 -5.24
C ALA A 17 -10.76 5.66 -5.43
N ALA A 18 -10.73 6.91 -5.91
CA ALA A 18 -11.94 7.65 -6.22
C ALA A 18 -12.64 7.13 -7.49
N GLU A 19 -11.88 6.81 -8.55
CA GLU A 19 -12.39 6.31 -9.83
C GLU A 19 -13.09 4.95 -9.68
N TYR A 20 -12.52 4.05 -8.88
CA TYR A 20 -13.06 2.72 -8.65
C TYR A 20 -13.94 2.62 -7.39
N GLU A 21 -14.23 3.75 -6.72
CA GLU A 21 -15.03 3.81 -5.49
C GLU A 21 -14.59 2.77 -4.45
N LEU A 22 -13.27 2.65 -4.23
CA LEU A 22 -12.70 1.60 -3.37
C LEU A 22 -12.99 1.88 -1.89
N ASP A 23 -13.62 0.91 -1.21
CA ASP A 23 -13.82 0.95 0.24
C ASP A 23 -12.52 0.72 1.04
N GLY A 24 -11.49 0.16 0.40
CA GLY A 24 -10.21 -0.13 1.04
C GLY A 24 -9.08 -0.39 0.04
N LEU A 25 -7.85 -0.08 0.45
CA LEU A 25 -6.65 -0.18 -0.40
C LEU A 25 -5.42 -0.54 0.43
N ILE A 26 -4.59 -1.47 -0.06
CA ILE A 26 -3.27 -1.76 0.50
C ILE A 26 -2.22 -1.42 -0.57
N TYR A 27 -1.27 -0.56 -0.22
CA TYR A 27 -0.13 -0.22 -1.07
C TYR A 27 1.14 -0.83 -0.50
N LEU A 28 1.91 -1.53 -1.34
CA LEU A 28 3.20 -2.12 -0.95
C LEU A 28 4.35 -1.44 -1.69
N GLY A 29 5.40 -1.04 -0.96
CA GLY A 29 6.56 -0.35 -1.54
C GLY A 29 7.84 -0.55 -0.73
N ASP A 30 9.00 -0.43 -1.36
CA ASP A 30 10.32 -0.74 -0.78
C ASP A 30 11.35 0.40 -0.92
N ASP A 31 11.03 1.44 -1.68
CA ASP A 31 11.96 2.54 -1.96
C ASP A 31 11.40 3.93 -1.60
N VAL A 32 12.26 4.95 -1.68
CA VAL A 32 11.90 6.34 -1.33
C VAL A 32 10.80 6.90 -2.25
N THR A 33 10.66 6.39 -3.48
CA THR A 33 9.61 6.86 -4.39
C THR A 33 8.22 6.39 -3.96
N ASP A 34 8.14 5.34 -3.14
CA ASP A 34 6.90 4.86 -2.54
C ASP A 34 6.44 5.69 -1.33
N VAL A 35 7.36 6.43 -0.70
CA VAL A 35 7.07 7.27 0.48
C VAL A 35 6.05 8.36 0.16
N ASP A 36 6.08 8.92 -1.05
CA ASP A 36 5.08 9.90 -1.47
C ASP A 36 3.67 9.30 -1.56
N ALA A 37 3.57 8.01 -1.95
CA ALA A 37 2.30 7.28 -1.90
C ALA A 37 1.86 7.05 -0.46
N PHE A 38 2.77 6.66 0.44
CA PHE A 38 2.44 6.46 1.87
C PHE A 38 1.90 7.75 2.51
N ARG A 39 2.54 8.89 2.25
CA ARG A 39 2.09 10.21 2.74
C ARG A 39 0.72 10.58 2.20
N ALA A 40 0.48 10.33 0.90
CA ALA A 40 -0.82 10.60 0.29
C ALA A 40 -1.93 9.73 0.92
N LEU A 41 -1.66 8.45 1.13
CA LEU A 41 -2.61 7.53 1.77
C LEU A 41 -2.92 7.91 3.22
N ALA A 42 -1.89 8.27 4.01
CA ALA A 42 -2.08 8.74 5.38
C ALA A 42 -2.97 10.00 5.43
N ARG A 43 -2.80 10.91 4.47
CA ARG A 43 -3.65 12.10 4.33
C ARG A 43 -5.09 11.73 3.98
N ILE A 44 -5.31 10.89 2.99
CA ILE A 44 -6.66 10.46 2.57
C ILE A 44 -7.38 9.76 3.72
N ARG A 45 -6.70 8.83 4.40
CA ARG A 45 -7.24 8.15 5.58
C ARG A 45 -7.68 9.15 6.66
N THR A 46 -6.87 10.17 6.93
CA THR A 46 -7.18 11.19 7.94
C THR A 46 -8.30 12.13 7.52
N GLU A 47 -8.34 12.54 6.24
CA GLU A 47 -9.28 13.55 5.73
C GLU A 47 -10.63 12.96 5.32
N GLN A 48 -10.66 11.72 4.82
CA GLN A 48 -11.83 11.10 4.20
C GLN A 48 -12.33 9.87 4.95
N GLY A 49 -11.57 9.37 5.94
CA GLY A 49 -11.96 8.19 6.73
C GLY A 49 -11.93 6.87 5.95
N LEU A 50 -11.19 6.81 4.85
CA LEU A 50 -11.03 5.61 4.02
C LEU A 50 -9.99 4.66 4.61
N GLU A 51 -10.24 3.35 4.52
CA GLU A 51 -9.42 2.27 5.09
C GLU A 51 -8.23 1.94 4.17
N PHE A 52 -7.31 2.89 4.03
CA PHE A 52 -6.12 2.74 3.19
C PHE A 52 -4.87 2.54 4.03
N HIS A 53 -4.05 1.55 3.65
CA HIS A 53 -2.87 1.14 4.39
C HIS A 53 -1.62 1.06 3.52
N SER A 54 -0.51 1.61 4.02
CA SER A 54 0.82 1.46 3.43
C SER A 54 1.62 0.37 4.12
N VAL A 55 2.24 -0.51 3.33
CA VAL A 55 3.11 -1.59 3.81
C VAL A 55 4.49 -1.45 3.19
N GLY A 56 5.49 -1.19 4.03
CA GLY A 56 6.88 -1.17 3.62
C GLY A 56 7.43 -2.58 3.49
N VAL A 57 8.09 -2.88 2.38
CA VAL A 57 8.73 -4.17 2.13
C VAL A 57 10.22 -4.00 2.41
N ARG A 58 10.74 -4.71 3.41
CA ARG A 58 12.17 -4.64 3.74
C ARG A 58 13.02 -5.21 2.60
N ASN A 59 14.02 -4.43 2.19
CA ASN A 59 15.14 -4.80 1.35
C ASN A 59 16.46 -4.46 2.07
N ASP A 60 17.61 -4.90 1.56
CA ASP A 60 18.92 -4.57 2.16
C ASP A 60 19.72 -3.63 1.24
N PRO A 61 19.87 -2.33 1.57
CA PRO A 61 19.33 -1.63 2.74
C PRO A 61 17.92 -1.04 2.52
N THR A 62 17.06 -1.06 3.55
CA THR A 62 15.77 -0.36 3.55
C THR A 62 15.97 1.11 3.89
N PRO A 63 15.48 2.06 3.06
CA PRO A 63 15.53 3.48 3.40
C PRO A 63 14.76 3.78 4.70
N GLN A 64 15.33 4.62 5.58
CA GLN A 64 14.68 4.97 6.85
C GLN A 64 13.30 5.62 6.65
N GLU A 65 13.13 6.41 5.58
CA GLU A 65 11.85 7.03 5.25
C GLU A 65 10.74 5.99 4.97
N VAL A 66 11.07 4.85 4.36
CA VAL A 66 10.09 3.77 4.14
C VAL A 66 9.59 3.23 5.49
N ILE A 67 10.51 3.05 6.44
CA ILE A 67 10.20 2.58 7.80
C ILE A 67 9.36 3.60 8.56
N ASP A 68 9.65 4.89 8.41
CA ASP A 68 9.00 5.96 9.16
C ASP A 68 7.57 6.27 8.67
N TYR A 69 7.29 6.05 7.37
CA TYR A 69 6.02 6.42 6.76
C TYR A 69 5.09 5.24 6.43
N ALA A 70 5.58 4.00 6.45
CA ALA A 70 4.73 2.83 6.29
C ALA A 70 3.90 2.55 7.56
N ASP A 71 2.64 2.16 7.41
CA ASP A 71 1.79 1.76 8.55
C ASP A 71 2.23 0.41 9.13
N ALA A 72 2.80 -0.46 8.30
CA ALA A 72 3.35 -1.76 8.69
C ALA A 72 4.57 -2.13 7.83
N MET A 73 5.38 -3.08 8.32
CA MET A 73 6.54 -3.61 7.60
C MET A 73 6.42 -5.11 7.39
N VAL A 74 6.88 -5.59 6.24
CA VAL A 74 7.04 -7.02 5.94
C VAL A 74 8.46 -7.34 5.48
N ASP A 75 8.90 -8.58 5.72
CA ASP A 75 10.26 -9.00 5.41
C ASP A 75 10.36 -9.55 3.96
N GLY A 76 10.77 -8.66 3.05
CA GLY A 76 10.96 -8.98 1.64
C GLY A 76 9.72 -9.54 0.94
N VAL A 77 9.95 -10.17 -0.21
CA VAL A 77 8.88 -10.77 -1.03
C VAL A 77 8.12 -11.88 -0.29
N GLN A 78 8.80 -12.64 0.59
CA GLN A 78 8.18 -13.72 1.35
C GLN A 78 7.11 -13.17 2.32
N GLY A 79 7.41 -12.09 3.04
CA GLY A 79 6.44 -11.43 3.91
C GLY A 79 5.25 -10.84 3.13
N VAL A 80 5.47 -10.37 1.90
CA VAL A 80 4.37 -9.94 1.01
C VAL A 80 3.43 -11.10 0.67
N ILE A 81 3.99 -12.27 0.32
CA ILE A 81 3.19 -13.46 0.00
C ILE A 81 2.33 -13.87 1.19
N GLU A 82 2.93 -13.90 2.39
CA GLU A 82 2.23 -14.25 3.63
C GLU A 82 1.11 -13.28 3.96
N LEU A 83 1.35 -11.98 3.81
CA LEU A 83 0.33 -10.94 3.97
C LEU A 83 -0.85 -11.16 3.03
N LEU A 84 -0.59 -11.40 1.73
CA LEU A 84 -1.64 -11.62 0.74
C LEU A 84 -2.44 -12.90 1.02
N GLN A 85 -1.77 -13.97 1.45
CA GLN A 85 -2.45 -15.21 1.86
C GLN A 85 -3.37 -14.98 3.06
N GLN A 86 -2.92 -14.22 4.06
CA GLN A 86 -3.74 -13.88 5.22
C GLN A 86 -4.95 -13.01 4.82
N ALA A 87 -4.74 -12.03 3.94
CA ALA A 87 -5.82 -11.18 3.44
C ALA A 87 -6.91 -12.01 2.71
N LEU A 88 -6.51 -12.91 1.82
CA LEU A 88 -7.44 -13.79 1.10
C LEU A 88 -8.25 -14.67 2.07
N GLN A 89 -7.60 -15.27 3.08
CA GLN A 89 -8.30 -16.08 4.09
C GLN A 89 -9.33 -15.28 4.91
N GLN A 90 -9.11 -13.99 5.12
CA GLN A 90 -10.05 -13.13 5.84
C GLN A 90 -11.23 -12.69 4.95
N LEU A 91 -11.00 -12.52 3.65
CA LEU A 91 -12.06 -12.25 2.68
C LEU A 91 -12.99 -13.45 2.55
N ASP A 92 -12.45 -14.67 2.42
CA ASP A 92 -13.24 -15.91 2.37
C ASP A 92 -14.13 -16.09 3.62
N ARG A 93 -13.66 -15.62 4.79
CA ARG A 93 -14.39 -15.70 6.06
C ARG A 93 -15.52 -14.68 6.16
N LYS A 94 -15.40 -13.51 5.54
CA LYS A 94 -16.44 -12.47 5.56
C LYS A 94 -17.66 -12.83 4.71
N GLU A 95 -17.49 -13.76 3.76
CA GLU A 95 -18.55 -14.24 2.86
C GLU A 95 -19.31 -15.47 3.41
N SER A 96 -18.96 -15.96 4.61
CA SER A 96 -19.65 -17.04 5.35
C SER A 96 -20.37 -16.53 6.60
#